data_AF-A0AAX4PB43-F1
#
_entry.id   AF-A0AAX4PB43-F1
#
_cell.length_a   1.000
_cell.length_b   1.000
_cell.length_c   1.000
_cell.angle_alpha   90.00
_cell.angle_beta   90.00
_cell.angle_gamma   90.00
#
_symmetry.space_group_name_H-M   'P 1'
#
loop_
_entity.id
_entity.type
_entity.pdbx_description
1 polymer ?
#
loop_
_entity_poly.entity_id
_entity_poly.type
_entity_poly.pdbx_seq_one_letter_code
_entity_poly.pdbx_strand_id
1 'polypeptide(L)'
;MVGGLTNGATARPVTTKVALNQVQLSRLAAIETRIAPLRKRLRQHRIYESLKSLDDVRRFMEVHVFALWDFMNLMKCLHRAPSTAEATCPPKKRFKKSAGVQSLVDEMVQNYANDLNERGERMATFRMYLDAMEQLGAETKCVASFLGDCGDLRAGDLGPVVGPSLLSCRAPRGAADFTAYTCQVIDSGKDHKVAASLVFGRQSLIVDALLRALGEVERREGTRVDKFRFLLSKYKSLYANNWPALSYQVLVELCGYSDEKWKEAEEAAVGALKARIALWDATHDYLVFRRPILERSKTETASVIEDRVLEGLRFDSHVRYASLFGRPAEEISTSMLSRIRMPEAAWKSLKRSLSPNAGGNPPARRLRTS
;
A
#
# COMPACT_ATOMS: atom_id res chain seq x y z
N MET A 1 -16.49 15.26 41.25
CA MET A 1 -15.10 14.89 40.90
C MET A 1 -15.14 13.96 39.71
N VAL A 2 -14.99 14.49 38.50
CA VAL A 2 -14.79 13.67 37.29
C VAL A 2 -13.33 13.87 36.92
N GLY A 3 -12.47 12.95 37.40
CA GLY A 3 -11.05 12.96 37.11
C GLY A 3 -10.83 12.66 35.63
N GLY A 4 -10.49 13.69 34.87
CA GLY A 4 -9.99 13.55 33.50
C GLY A 4 -8.66 12.83 33.51
N LEU A 5 -8.66 11.53 33.26
CA LEU A 5 -7.49 10.80 32.78
C LEU A 5 -7.44 10.94 31.26
N THR A 6 -7.04 12.11 30.78
CA THR A 6 -6.50 12.23 29.43
C THR A 6 -5.11 11.62 29.44
N ASN A 7 -5.01 10.29 29.46
CA ASN A 7 -3.78 9.62 29.05
C ASN A 7 -3.58 9.96 27.57
N GLY A 8 -2.76 10.98 27.31
CA GLY A 8 -2.44 11.40 25.95
C GLY A 8 -1.90 10.21 25.15
N ALA A 9 -2.45 10.00 23.96
CA ALA A 9 -2.01 8.96 23.03
C ALA A 9 -0.57 9.25 22.56
N THR A 10 0.41 8.82 23.35
CA THR A 10 1.83 8.99 23.06
C THR A 10 2.39 7.68 22.52
N ALA A 11 3.18 7.77 21.46
CA ALA A 11 3.92 6.62 20.97
C ALA A 11 5.05 6.27 21.96
N ARG A 12 5.50 5.02 21.96
CA ARG A 12 6.65 4.63 22.78
C ARG A 12 7.86 5.46 22.34
N PRO A 13 8.63 6.05 23.28
CA PRO A 13 9.79 6.85 22.92
C PRO A 13 10.83 5.97 22.24
N VAL A 14 11.38 6.47 21.14
CA VAL A 14 12.55 5.88 20.49
C VAL A 14 13.77 6.21 21.37
N THR A 15 14.39 5.16 21.89
CA THR A 15 15.54 5.17 22.79
C THR A 15 16.88 5.30 22.06
N THR A 16 16.94 4.87 20.79
CA THR A 16 18.20 4.93 20.05
C THR A 16 18.54 6.36 19.62
N LYS A 17 19.72 6.83 20.02
CA LYS A 17 20.29 8.09 19.51
C LYS A 17 20.92 7.84 18.14
N VAL A 18 20.49 8.60 17.16
CA VAL A 18 20.97 8.53 15.78
C VAL A 18 22.10 9.54 15.60
N ALA A 19 23.25 9.08 15.11
CA ALA A 19 24.41 9.91 14.81
C ALA A 19 24.91 9.58 13.40
N LEU A 20 24.72 10.52 12.47
CA LEU A 20 25.12 10.38 11.08
C LEU A 20 26.31 11.29 10.78
N ASN A 21 27.28 10.78 10.04
CA ASN A 21 28.43 11.56 9.59
C ASN A 21 28.08 12.43 8.36
N GLN A 22 28.98 13.35 8.00
CA GLN A 22 28.75 14.32 6.93
C GLN A 22 28.51 13.66 5.55
N VAL A 23 29.18 12.54 5.26
CA VAL A 23 29.00 11.82 3.99
C VAL A 23 27.62 11.18 3.91
N GLN A 24 27.17 10.55 5.00
CA GLN A 24 25.85 9.94 5.10
C GLN A 24 24.74 11.00 4.97
N LEU A 25 24.90 12.13 5.66
CA LEU A 25 23.98 13.27 5.55
C LEU A 25 23.90 13.82 4.12
N SER A 26 25.05 13.92 3.44
CA SER A 26 25.10 14.41 2.04
C SER A 26 24.38 13.46 1.08
N ARG A 27 24.52 12.14 1.27
CA ARG A 27 23.81 11.13 0.46
C ARG A 27 22.29 11.17 0.70
N LEU A 28 21.85 11.30 1.95
CA LEU A 28 20.44 11.49 2.28
C LEU A 28 19.89 12.80 1.67
N ALA A 29 20.65 13.89 1.76
CA ALA A 29 20.28 15.19 1.19
C ALA A 29 20.11 15.13 -0.34
N ALA A 30 20.91 14.31 -1.04
CA ALA A 30 20.75 14.08 -2.48
C ALA A 30 19.39 13.44 -2.81
N ILE A 31 19.02 12.36 -2.09
CA ILE A 31 17.70 11.72 -2.25
C ILE A 31 16.59 12.72 -1.93
N GLU A 32 16.72 13.45 -0.82
CA GLU A 32 15.76 14.47 -0.39
C GLU A 32 15.52 15.55 -1.44
N THR A 33 16.61 16.03 -2.06
CA THR A 33 16.55 17.00 -3.16
C THR A 33 15.82 16.40 -4.36
N ARG A 34 16.13 15.15 -4.71
CA ARG A 34 15.50 14.45 -5.85
C ARG A 34 13.99 14.29 -5.67
N ILE A 35 13.54 13.99 -4.45
CA ILE A 35 12.13 13.72 -4.16
C ILE A 35 11.33 14.96 -3.76
N ALA A 36 11.98 16.10 -3.49
CA ALA A 36 11.32 17.32 -3.05
C ALA A 36 10.13 17.77 -3.93
N PRO A 37 10.20 17.69 -5.29
CA PRO A 37 9.04 18.03 -6.13
C PRO A 37 7.85 17.10 -5.93
N LEU A 38 8.09 15.80 -5.73
CA LEU A 38 7.04 14.80 -5.48
C LEU A 38 6.40 15.00 -4.11
N ARG A 39 7.22 15.29 -3.08
CA ARG A 39 6.72 15.63 -1.74
C ARG A 39 5.88 16.90 -1.76
N LYS A 40 6.30 17.92 -2.51
CA LYS A 40 5.51 19.15 -2.69
C LYS A 40 4.14 18.83 -3.29
N ARG A 41 4.08 18.01 -4.35
CA ARG A 41 2.81 17.55 -4.95
C ARG A 41 1.91 16.84 -3.95
N LEU A 42 2.46 15.93 -3.13
CA LEU A 42 1.69 15.27 -2.08
C LEU A 42 1.16 16.29 -1.07
N ARG A 43 1.98 17.20 -0.54
CA ARG A 43 1.53 18.20 0.45
C ARG A 43 0.44 19.15 -0.07
N GLN A 44 0.41 19.38 -1.39
CA GLN A 44 -0.55 20.26 -2.06
C GLN A 44 -1.69 19.47 -2.74
N HIS A 45 -1.86 18.20 -2.40
CA HIS A 45 -2.78 17.33 -3.10
C HIS A 45 -4.25 17.66 -2.78
N ARG A 46 -5.10 17.68 -3.80
CA ARG A 46 -6.55 17.96 -3.73
C ARG A 46 -7.35 17.14 -2.70
N ILE A 47 -6.87 15.95 -2.33
CA ILE A 47 -7.51 15.07 -1.32
C ILE A 47 -7.73 15.77 0.04
N TYR A 48 -6.88 16.73 0.40
CA TYR A 48 -7.02 17.48 1.65
C TYR A 48 -8.33 18.26 1.74
N GLU A 49 -8.85 18.68 0.58
CA GLU A 49 -10.09 19.45 0.47
C GLU A 49 -11.31 18.53 0.38
N SER A 50 -11.14 17.24 0.09
CA SER A 50 -12.24 16.29 -0.12
C SER A 50 -12.76 15.65 1.18
N LEU A 51 -12.00 15.69 2.27
CA LEU A 51 -12.36 15.06 3.54
C LEU A 51 -13.24 16.00 4.40
N LYS A 52 -14.55 16.01 4.15
CA LYS A 52 -15.48 16.96 4.81
C LYS A 52 -16.59 16.32 5.65
N SER A 53 -16.80 15.02 5.50
CA SER A 53 -17.88 14.28 6.15
C SER A 53 -17.42 12.92 6.68
N LEU A 54 -18.23 12.29 7.53
CA LEU A 54 -17.96 10.93 8.00
C LEU A 54 -17.89 9.93 6.84
N ASP A 55 -18.75 10.09 5.83
CA ASP A 55 -18.76 9.26 4.63
C ASP A 55 -17.45 9.38 3.81
N ASP A 56 -16.84 10.58 3.79
CA ASP A 56 -15.53 10.76 3.14
C ASP A 56 -14.42 10.04 3.94
N VAL A 57 -14.48 10.12 5.27
CA VAL A 57 -13.53 9.41 6.13
C VAL A 57 -13.65 7.90 5.95
N ARG A 58 -14.86 7.35 5.91
CA ARG A 58 -15.12 5.91 5.66
C ARG A 58 -14.48 5.45 4.35
N ARG A 59 -14.79 6.14 3.24
CA ARG A 59 -14.23 5.80 1.92
C ARG A 59 -12.72 5.97 1.86
N PHE A 60 -12.17 6.97 2.54
CA PHE A 60 -10.72 7.09 2.68
C PHE A 60 -10.13 5.85 3.35
N MET A 61 -10.75 5.37 4.44
CA MET A 61 -10.28 4.18 5.16
C MET A 61 -10.36 2.90 4.33
N GLU A 62 -11.42 2.73 3.54
CA GLU A 62 -11.60 1.59 2.63
C GLU A 62 -10.48 1.46 1.60
N VAL A 63 -9.90 2.57 1.15
CA VAL A 63 -8.73 2.58 0.26
C VAL A 63 -7.43 2.47 1.07
N HIS A 64 -7.32 3.25 2.15
CA HIS A 64 -6.09 3.41 2.91
C HIS A 64 -5.70 2.17 3.72
N VAL A 65 -6.64 1.29 4.05
CA VAL A 65 -6.35 0.03 4.75
C VAL A 65 -5.33 -0.84 3.99
N PHE A 66 -5.36 -0.83 2.65
CA PHE A 66 -4.38 -1.53 1.83
C PHE A 66 -3.00 -0.89 1.88
N ALA A 67 -2.93 0.45 1.95
CA ALA A 67 -1.67 1.15 2.15
C ALA A 67 -1.11 0.92 3.57
N LEU A 68 -1.96 0.73 4.57
CA LEU A 68 -1.49 0.34 5.89
C LEU A 68 -0.97 -1.10 5.88
N TRP A 69 -1.65 -2.02 5.19
CA TRP A 69 -1.16 -3.38 5.00
C TRP A 69 0.19 -3.39 4.28
N ASP A 70 0.35 -2.64 3.19
CA ASP A 70 1.62 -2.46 2.46
C ASP A 70 2.77 -2.02 3.39
N PHE A 71 2.52 -1.01 4.24
CA PHE A 71 3.48 -0.52 5.22
C PHE A 71 3.93 -1.65 6.16
N MET A 72 2.99 -2.45 6.66
CA MET A 72 3.29 -3.58 7.55
C MET A 72 4.13 -4.66 6.83
N ASN A 73 3.94 -4.86 5.52
CA ASN A 73 4.76 -5.78 4.72
C ASN A 73 6.20 -5.28 4.55
N LEU A 74 6.41 -3.99 4.25
CA LEU A 74 7.75 -3.39 4.20
C LEU A 74 8.48 -3.55 5.54
N MET A 75 7.81 -3.21 6.64
CA MET A 75 8.33 -3.38 8.00
C MET A 75 8.68 -4.83 8.31
N LYS A 76 7.76 -5.77 8.05
CA LYS A 76 7.98 -7.19 8.30
C LYS A 76 9.12 -7.75 7.45
N CYS A 77 9.26 -7.29 6.21
CA CYS A 77 10.37 -7.69 5.35
C CYS A 77 11.72 -7.20 5.86
N LEU A 78 11.80 -5.98 6.41
CA LEU A 78 13.00 -5.55 7.11
C LEU A 78 13.22 -6.38 8.39
N HIS A 79 12.18 -6.67 9.15
CA HIS A 79 12.30 -7.40 10.42
C HIS A 79 12.69 -8.88 10.25
N ARG A 80 12.31 -9.51 9.13
CA ARG A 80 12.38 -10.97 8.89
C ARG A 80 11.49 -11.78 9.82
N ALA A 81 10.43 -11.17 10.33
CA ALA A 81 9.44 -11.88 11.14
C ALA A 81 8.60 -12.85 10.28
N PRO A 82 8.06 -13.93 10.88
CA PRO A 82 7.14 -14.83 10.21
C PRO A 82 5.92 -14.11 9.60
N SER A 83 5.49 -14.59 8.44
CA SER A 83 4.29 -14.11 7.76
C SER A 83 3.04 -14.32 8.64
N THR A 84 2.13 -13.35 8.58
CA THR A 84 0.79 -13.39 9.16
C THR A 84 -0.19 -12.83 8.12
N ALA A 85 -1.50 -12.97 8.33
CA ALA A 85 -2.48 -12.39 7.41
C ALA A 85 -2.31 -10.86 7.26
N GLU A 86 -1.98 -10.17 8.35
CA GLU A 86 -1.81 -8.70 8.41
C GLU A 86 -0.49 -8.20 7.80
N ALA A 87 0.46 -9.10 7.54
CA ALA A 87 1.71 -8.80 6.85
C ALA A 87 2.43 -10.08 6.46
N THR A 88 2.78 -10.22 5.19
CA THR A 88 3.47 -11.38 4.64
C THR A 88 4.84 -10.96 4.09
N CYS A 89 5.88 -11.76 4.34
CA CYS A 89 7.14 -11.56 3.64
C CYS A 89 7.66 -12.89 3.09
N PRO A 90 7.95 -12.99 1.78
CA PRO A 90 8.47 -14.21 1.20
C PRO A 90 9.83 -14.57 1.82
N PRO A 91 10.11 -15.85 2.11
CA PRO A 91 11.41 -16.31 2.59
C PRO A 91 12.43 -16.31 1.44
N LYS A 92 12.83 -15.13 0.96
CA LYS A 92 13.91 -14.98 -0.03
C LYS A 92 15.27 -15.01 0.67
N LYS A 93 16.30 -15.53 -0.02
CA LYS A 93 17.70 -15.42 0.43
C LYS A 93 18.05 -13.94 0.59
N ARG A 94 18.17 -13.47 1.84
CA ARG A 94 18.54 -12.10 2.17
C ARG A 94 19.81 -12.09 3.01
N PHE A 95 20.71 -11.14 2.75
CA PHE A 95 22.01 -11.05 3.40
C PHE A 95 21.88 -10.93 4.92
N LYS A 96 22.75 -11.55 5.72
CA LYS A 96 22.72 -11.38 7.18
C LYS A 96 22.89 -9.90 7.55
N LYS A 97 21.96 -9.35 8.34
CA LYS A 97 22.05 -7.96 8.82
C LYS A 97 23.09 -7.86 9.92
N SER A 98 23.70 -6.69 10.07
CA SER A 98 24.48 -6.39 11.26
C SER A 98 23.55 -6.38 12.48
N ALA A 99 24.09 -6.71 13.66
CA ALA A 99 23.33 -6.67 14.91
C ALA A 99 22.75 -5.28 15.19
N GLY A 100 23.49 -4.22 14.80
CA GLY A 100 23.02 -2.83 14.88
C GLY A 100 21.74 -2.60 14.07
N VAL A 101 21.71 -2.97 12.78
CA VAL A 101 20.52 -2.79 11.93
C VAL A 101 19.33 -3.58 12.46
N GLN A 102 19.54 -4.79 12.96
CA GLN A 102 18.44 -5.60 13.49
C GLN A 102 17.81 -4.92 14.71
N SER A 103 18.61 -4.43 15.67
CA SER A 103 18.11 -3.72 16.85
C SER A 103 17.26 -2.49 16.49
N LEU A 104 17.71 -1.69 15.51
CA LEU A 104 16.96 -0.52 15.03
C LEU A 104 15.61 -0.92 14.43
N VAL A 105 15.61 -1.98 13.62
CA VAL A 105 14.38 -2.50 13.01
C VAL A 105 13.44 -3.06 14.07
N ASP A 106 13.94 -3.77 15.07
CA ASP A 106 13.15 -4.33 16.17
C ASP A 106 12.46 -3.19 16.96
N GLU A 107 13.19 -2.11 17.24
CA GLU A 107 12.63 -0.91 17.89
C GLU A 107 11.55 -0.24 17.03
N MET A 108 11.77 -0.13 15.71
CA MET A 108 10.73 0.37 14.80
C MET A 108 9.48 -0.53 14.83
N VAL A 109 9.64 -1.86 14.77
CA VAL A 109 8.52 -2.83 14.69
C VAL A 109 7.71 -2.86 15.98
N GLN A 110 8.34 -2.72 17.14
CA GLN A 110 7.64 -2.73 18.44
C GLN A 110 6.56 -1.63 18.53
N ASN A 111 6.75 -0.51 17.83
CA ASN A 111 5.76 0.57 17.76
C ASN A 111 4.52 0.22 16.91
N TYR A 112 4.52 -0.88 16.16
CA TYR A 112 3.42 -1.24 15.27
C TYR A 112 2.84 -2.65 15.51
N ALA A 113 3.64 -3.59 15.96
CA ALA A 113 3.23 -4.99 16.12
C ALA A 113 2.57 -5.28 17.48
N ASN A 114 2.95 -4.56 18.54
CA ASN A 114 2.51 -4.85 19.90
C ASN A 114 2.37 -3.58 20.74
N ASP A 115 1.47 -2.71 20.32
CA ASP A 115 1.32 -1.37 20.86
C ASP A 115 0.09 -1.25 21.78
N LEU A 116 -0.12 -0.12 22.44
CA LEU A 116 -1.29 0.11 23.30
C LEU A 116 -2.43 0.79 22.53
N ASN A 117 -3.64 0.24 22.62
CA ASN A 117 -4.87 0.85 22.11
C ASN A 117 -5.43 1.93 23.06
N GLU A 118 -6.59 2.50 22.72
CA GLU A 118 -7.27 3.55 23.50
C GLU A 118 -7.71 3.09 24.90
N ARG A 119 -7.75 1.77 25.13
CA ARG A 119 -8.07 1.13 26.42
C ARG A 119 -6.82 0.70 27.20
N GLY A 120 -5.62 0.92 26.65
CA GLY A 120 -4.36 0.47 27.27
C GLY A 120 -4.08 -1.03 27.08
N GLU A 121 -4.79 -1.69 26.16
CA GLU A 121 -4.59 -3.11 25.84
C GLU A 121 -3.56 -3.27 24.71
N ARG A 122 -2.81 -4.37 24.74
CA ARG A 122 -1.83 -4.70 23.70
C ARG A 122 -2.52 -5.10 22.41
N MET A 123 -2.22 -4.40 21.31
CA MET A 123 -2.82 -4.61 20.00
C MET A 123 -1.87 -4.19 18.87
N ALA A 124 -1.89 -4.94 17.77
CA ALA A 124 -1.21 -4.53 16.56
C ALA A 124 -1.91 -3.32 15.92
N THR A 125 -1.13 -2.36 15.43
CA THR A 125 -1.64 -1.13 14.82
C THR A 125 -2.59 -1.39 13.64
N PHE A 126 -2.32 -2.42 12.85
CA PHE A 126 -3.22 -2.81 11.75
C PHE A 126 -4.60 -3.23 12.28
N ARG A 127 -4.65 -4.00 13.38
CA ARG A 127 -5.91 -4.37 14.02
C ARG A 127 -6.61 -3.16 14.64
N MET A 128 -5.88 -2.23 15.25
CA MET A 128 -6.45 -0.97 15.74
C MET A 128 -7.14 -0.17 14.62
N TYR A 129 -6.57 -0.19 13.41
CA TYR A 129 -7.17 0.45 12.24
C TYR A 129 -8.47 -0.24 11.80
N LEU A 130 -8.51 -1.58 11.78
CA LEU A 130 -9.74 -2.33 11.48
C LEU A 130 -10.82 -2.08 12.54
N ASP A 131 -10.45 -2.07 13.82
CA ASP A 131 -11.33 -1.72 14.94
C ASP A 131 -11.92 -0.30 14.81
N ALA A 132 -11.12 0.64 14.27
CA ALA A 132 -11.56 2.00 13.97
C ALA A 132 -12.48 2.06 12.73
N MET A 133 -12.21 1.26 11.69
CA MET A 133 -13.11 1.11 10.53
C MET A 133 -14.48 0.59 10.97
N GLU A 134 -14.50 -0.45 11.81
CA GLU A 134 -15.73 -1.03 12.37
C GLU A 134 -16.51 0.00 13.20
N GLN A 135 -15.84 0.74 14.08
CA GLN A 135 -16.48 1.81 14.88
C GLN A 135 -17.13 2.88 13.99
N LEU A 136 -16.42 3.31 12.95
CA LEU A 136 -16.90 4.36 12.07
C LEU A 136 -17.92 3.85 11.06
N GLY A 137 -18.10 2.53 10.89
CA GLY A 137 -19.00 1.94 9.91
C GLY A 137 -18.46 2.00 8.48
N ALA A 138 -17.15 1.92 8.29
CA ALA A 138 -16.55 1.74 6.97
C ALA A 138 -16.71 0.29 6.48
N GLU A 139 -16.78 0.07 5.16
CA GLU A 139 -16.90 -1.29 4.61
C GLU A 139 -15.60 -2.09 4.77
N THR A 140 -15.68 -3.27 5.39
CA THR A 140 -14.52 -4.12 5.72
C THR A 140 -14.50 -5.46 4.99
N LYS A 141 -15.57 -5.86 4.29
CA LYS A 141 -15.64 -7.15 3.58
C LYS A 141 -14.52 -7.35 2.58
N CYS A 142 -14.19 -6.29 1.83
CA CYS A 142 -13.14 -6.31 0.80
C CYS A 142 -11.78 -6.63 1.42
N VAL A 143 -11.37 -5.89 2.47
CA VAL A 143 -10.10 -6.14 3.16
C VAL A 143 -10.12 -7.47 3.93
N ALA A 144 -11.24 -7.86 4.54
CA ALA A 144 -11.35 -9.14 5.23
C ALA A 144 -11.15 -10.33 4.27
N SER A 145 -11.79 -10.29 3.09
CA SER A 145 -11.58 -11.30 2.05
C SER A 145 -10.13 -11.34 1.58
N PHE A 146 -9.52 -10.18 1.33
CA PHE A 146 -8.12 -10.07 0.93
C PHE A 146 -7.16 -10.67 1.97
N LEU A 147 -7.38 -10.40 3.27
CA LEU A 147 -6.57 -10.94 4.35
C LEU A 147 -6.75 -12.46 4.49
N GLY A 148 -7.96 -12.97 4.25
CA GLY A 148 -8.23 -14.41 4.20
C GLY A 148 -7.36 -15.11 3.15
N ASP A 149 -7.35 -14.58 1.93
CA ASP A 149 -6.50 -15.12 0.86
C ASP A 149 -5.00 -15.03 1.18
N CYS A 150 -4.58 -13.93 1.81
CA CYS A 150 -3.18 -13.72 2.19
C CYS A 150 -2.75 -14.62 3.36
N GLY A 151 -3.67 -15.04 4.25
CA GLY A 151 -3.38 -15.91 5.39
C GLY A 151 -2.85 -17.29 5.00
N ASP A 152 -3.16 -17.74 3.78
CA ASP A 152 -2.72 -19.03 3.23
C ASP A 152 -1.30 -18.99 2.62
N LEU A 153 -0.63 -17.84 2.66
CA LEU A 153 0.74 -17.65 2.17
C LEU A 153 1.78 -18.30 3.10
N ARG A 154 1.83 -19.64 3.11
CA ARG A 154 2.79 -20.39 3.94
C ARG A 154 4.19 -20.55 3.34
N ALA A 155 4.44 -20.25 2.05
CA ALA A 155 5.78 -20.46 1.46
C ALA A 155 6.08 -19.82 0.07
N GLY A 156 5.42 -18.71 -0.34
CA GLY A 156 5.51 -18.19 -1.72
C GLY A 156 5.93 -16.73 -1.89
N ASP A 157 6.21 -16.33 -3.13
CA ASP A 157 6.32 -14.92 -3.58
C ASP A 157 5.01 -14.16 -3.30
N LEU A 158 5.05 -12.85 -3.04
CA LEU A 158 3.84 -12.05 -2.76
C LEU A 158 2.97 -11.86 -4.00
N GLY A 159 3.60 -11.61 -5.15
CA GLY A 159 2.92 -11.27 -6.41
C GLY A 159 1.80 -12.24 -6.83
N PRO A 160 2.04 -13.57 -6.82
CA PRO A 160 1.04 -14.58 -7.22
C PRO A 160 -0.25 -14.61 -6.41
N VAL A 161 -0.29 -14.05 -5.20
CA VAL A 161 -1.50 -14.03 -4.36
C VAL A 161 -2.04 -12.62 -4.21
N VAL A 162 -1.18 -11.65 -3.91
CA VAL A 162 -1.61 -10.28 -3.62
C VAL A 162 -2.36 -9.66 -4.79
N GLY A 163 -1.84 -9.80 -6.02
CA GLY A 163 -2.49 -9.26 -7.22
C GLY A 163 -3.90 -9.87 -7.46
N PRO A 164 -4.02 -11.20 -7.60
CA PRO A 164 -5.30 -11.86 -7.76
C PRO A 164 -6.30 -11.60 -6.63
N SER A 165 -5.85 -11.54 -5.38
CA SER A 165 -6.71 -11.25 -4.23
C SER A 165 -7.27 -9.83 -4.26
N LEU A 166 -6.44 -8.83 -4.59
CA LEU A 166 -6.88 -7.44 -4.75
C LEU A 166 -7.93 -7.31 -5.87
N LEU A 167 -7.76 -8.05 -6.97
CA LEU A 167 -8.75 -8.08 -8.05
C LEU A 167 -10.05 -8.78 -7.63
N SER A 168 -9.93 -9.92 -6.95
CA SER A 168 -11.07 -10.75 -6.54
C SER A 168 -11.94 -10.04 -5.51
N CYS A 169 -11.32 -9.37 -4.54
CA CYS A 169 -12.04 -8.56 -3.54
C CYS A 169 -12.51 -7.19 -4.08
N ARG A 170 -12.13 -6.84 -5.32
CA ARG A 170 -12.43 -5.57 -5.99
C ARG A 170 -11.85 -4.37 -5.24
N ALA A 171 -10.61 -4.50 -4.78
CA ALA A 171 -9.91 -3.40 -4.14
C ALA A 171 -9.85 -2.17 -5.08
N PRO A 172 -9.88 -0.95 -4.52
CA PRO A 172 -9.74 0.27 -5.30
C PRO A 172 -8.47 0.23 -6.17
N ARG A 173 -8.57 0.62 -7.45
CA ARG A 173 -7.46 0.47 -8.41
C ARG A 173 -6.16 1.10 -7.93
N GLY A 174 -6.22 2.31 -7.36
CA GLY A 174 -5.04 2.98 -6.81
C GLY A 174 -4.39 2.21 -5.65
N ALA A 175 -5.19 1.54 -4.80
CA ALA A 175 -4.68 0.66 -3.76
C ALA A 175 -4.00 -0.58 -4.35
N ALA A 176 -4.59 -1.16 -5.40
CA ALA A 176 -4.01 -2.33 -6.05
C ALA A 176 -2.67 -2.02 -6.73
N ASP A 177 -2.59 -0.93 -7.48
CA ASP A 177 -1.36 -0.48 -8.15
C ASP A 177 -0.26 -0.13 -7.13
N PHE A 178 -0.65 0.52 -6.01
CA PHE A 178 0.27 0.88 -4.94
C PHE A 178 0.87 -0.33 -4.23
N THR A 179 0.03 -1.31 -3.89
CA THR A 179 0.47 -2.56 -3.28
C THR A 179 1.34 -3.38 -4.25
N ALA A 180 1.02 -3.39 -5.55
CA ALA A 180 1.81 -4.08 -6.56
C ALA A 180 3.24 -3.51 -6.67
N TYR A 181 3.39 -2.18 -6.63
CA TYR A 181 4.72 -1.55 -6.55
C TYR A 181 5.51 -2.03 -5.33
N THR A 182 4.86 -2.09 -4.16
CA THR A 182 5.50 -2.61 -2.94
C THR A 182 5.94 -4.06 -3.07
N CYS A 183 5.10 -4.92 -3.66
CA CYS A 183 5.47 -6.30 -3.95
C CYS A 183 6.72 -6.36 -4.83
N GLN A 184 6.82 -5.56 -5.90
CA GLN A 184 8.01 -5.52 -6.76
C GLN A 184 9.28 -5.10 -5.99
N VAL A 185 9.17 -4.10 -5.11
CA VAL A 185 10.29 -3.67 -4.26
C VAL A 185 10.73 -4.81 -3.34
N ILE A 186 9.78 -5.47 -2.68
CA ILE A 186 10.06 -6.61 -1.80
C ILE A 186 10.66 -7.79 -2.58
N ASP A 187 10.13 -8.04 -3.77
CA ASP A 187 10.50 -9.16 -4.62
C ASP A 187 11.89 -9.02 -5.23
N SER A 188 12.39 -7.79 -5.35
CA SER A 188 13.78 -7.52 -5.74
C SER A 188 14.81 -8.10 -4.77
N GLY A 189 14.42 -8.44 -3.53
CA GLY A 189 15.31 -8.99 -2.50
C GLY A 189 16.32 -8.00 -1.93
N LYS A 190 16.23 -6.71 -2.31
CA LYS A 190 17.19 -5.67 -1.94
C LYS A 190 16.68 -4.86 -0.73
N ASP A 191 17.24 -5.15 0.44
CA ASP A 191 16.82 -4.53 1.72
C ASP A 191 16.92 -2.99 1.70
N HIS A 192 17.91 -2.40 1.03
CA HIS A 192 18.04 -0.94 0.92
C HIS A 192 16.91 -0.30 0.10
N LYS A 193 16.37 -0.99 -0.91
CA LYS A 193 15.20 -0.52 -1.68
C LYS A 193 13.91 -0.58 -0.85
N VAL A 194 13.76 -1.64 -0.05
CA VAL A 194 12.64 -1.79 0.90
C VAL A 194 12.70 -0.67 1.94
N ALA A 195 13.87 -0.43 2.54
CA ALA A 195 14.08 0.64 3.51
C ALA A 195 13.80 2.02 2.91
N ALA A 196 14.33 2.32 1.71
CA ALA A 196 14.06 3.60 1.05
C ALA A 196 12.56 3.82 0.76
N SER A 197 11.87 2.77 0.30
CA SER A 197 10.43 2.85 0.03
C SER A 197 9.61 3.12 1.30
N LEU A 198 10.01 2.51 2.43
CA LEU A 198 9.41 2.74 3.73
C LEU A 198 9.66 4.18 4.23
N VAL A 199 10.93 4.59 4.29
CA VAL A 199 11.40 5.87 4.83
C VAL A 199 10.79 7.05 4.07
N PHE A 200 10.85 7.02 2.74
CA PHE A 200 10.48 8.16 1.90
C PHE A 200 9.04 8.07 1.40
N GLY A 201 8.54 6.85 1.14
CA GLY A 201 7.26 6.65 0.45
C GLY A 201 6.04 6.52 1.37
N ARG A 202 6.22 6.41 2.69
CA ARG A 202 5.11 6.15 3.65
C ARG A 202 4.91 7.23 4.70
N GLN A 203 5.36 8.45 4.41
CA GLN A 203 5.20 9.58 5.32
C GLN A 203 3.74 9.92 5.64
N SER A 204 3.50 10.30 6.89
CA SER A 204 2.18 10.53 7.49
C SER A 204 1.61 11.93 7.19
N LEU A 205 1.51 12.31 5.91
CA LEU A 205 1.17 13.67 5.48
C LEU A 205 -0.32 14.07 5.67
N ILE A 206 -1.23 13.11 5.86
CA ILE A 206 -2.69 13.37 5.85
C ILE A 206 -3.35 13.37 7.24
N VAL A 207 -2.58 13.05 8.28
CA VAL A 207 -3.10 12.86 9.65
C VAL A 207 -3.81 14.10 10.20
N ASP A 208 -3.24 15.30 10.02
CA ASP A 208 -3.88 16.51 10.53
C ASP A 208 -5.22 16.81 9.84
N ALA A 209 -5.36 16.50 8.55
CA ALA A 209 -6.62 16.67 7.84
C ALA A 209 -7.68 15.67 8.32
N LEU A 210 -7.29 14.42 8.55
CA LEU A 210 -8.19 13.41 9.13
C LEU A 210 -8.62 13.78 10.55
N LEU A 211 -7.70 14.25 11.40
CA LEU A 211 -8.02 14.70 12.76
C LEU A 211 -9.01 15.86 12.75
N ARG A 212 -8.85 16.83 11.84
CA ARG A 212 -9.81 17.93 11.66
C ARG A 212 -11.18 17.41 11.22
N ALA A 213 -11.24 16.56 10.20
CA ALA A 213 -12.48 15.97 9.71
C ALA A 213 -13.22 15.20 10.82
N LEU A 214 -12.51 14.38 11.60
CA LEU A 214 -13.08 13.66 12.75
C LEU A 214 -13.63 14.59 13.84
N GLY A 215 -12.94 15.69 14.12
CA GLY A 215 -13.42 16.71 15.06
C GLY A 215 -14.70 17.40 14.57
N GLU A 216 -14.85 17.58 13.25
CA GLU A 216 -16.09 18.10 12.67
C GLU A 216 -17.25 17.11 12.72
N VAL A 217 -16.97 15.85 12.40
CA VAL A 217 -17.95 14.75 12.48
C VAL A 217 -18.49 14.60 13.90
N GLU A 218 -17.62 14.52 14.90
CA GLU A 218 -18.06 14.36 16.30
C GLU A 218 -18.94 15.54 16.75
N ARG A 219 -18.59 16.77 16.37
CA ARG A 219 -19.35 17.97 16.74
C ARG A 219 -20.72 18.06 16.06
N ARG A 220 -20.82 17.64 14.79
CA ARG A 220 -22.05 17.77 13.99
C ARG A 220 -23.00 16.59 14.16
N GLU A 221 -22.45 15.38 14.23
CA GLU A 221 -23.22 14.13 14.17
C GLU A 221 -23.29 13.42 15.52
N GLY A 222 -22.47 13.81 16.52
CA GLY A 222 -22.39 13.10 17.80
C GLY A 222 -21.76 11.71 17.70
N THR A 223 -21.22 11.35 16.53
CA THR A 223 -20.58 10.06 16.29
C THR A 223 -19.31 9.94 17.11
N ARG A 224 -19.16 8.82 17.82
CA ARG A 224 -17.96 8.50 18.58
C ARG A 224 -16.82 8.11 17.62
N VAL A 225 -15.69 8.79 17.73
CA VAL A 225 -14.53 8.63 16.82
C VAL A 225 -13.21 8.37 17.55
N ASP A 226 -13.29 7.97 18.82
CA ASP A 226 -12.16 7.87 19.74
C ASP A 226 -11.09 6.86 19.29
N LYS A 227 -11.46 5.71 18.71
CA LYS A 227 -10.49 4.72 18.24
C LYS A 227 -9.61 5.29 17.13
N PHE A 228 -10.22 5.90 16.11
CA PHE A 228 -9.45 6.44 15.00
C PHE A 228 -8.66 7.69 15.39
N ARG A 229 -9.26 8.57 16.21
CA ARG A 229 -8.57 9.75 16.76
C ARG A 229 -7.35 9.35 17.59
N PHE A 230 -7.49 8.33 18.44
CA PHE A 230 -6.38 7.83 19.25
C PHE A 230 -5.23 7.34 18.36
N LEU A 231 -5.55 6.50 17.36
CA LEU A 231 -4.57 5.98 16.42
C LEU A 231 -3.84 7.08 15.64
N LEU A 232 -4.58 8.06 15.10
CA LEU A 232 -4.01 9.20 14.37
C LEU A 232 -3.13 10.09 15.25
N SER A 233 -3.56 10.37 16.48
CA SER A 233 -2.79 11.16 17.44
C SER A 233 -1.46 10.48 17.77
N LYS A 234 -1.49 9.15 17.87
CA LYS A 234 -0.29 8.35 18.08
C LYS A 234 0.67 8.38 16.92
N TYR A 235 0.19 8.27 15.68
CA TYR A 235 1.04 8.45 14.50
C TYR A 235 1.68 9.83 14.48
N LYS A 236 0.91 10.89 14.78
CA LYS A 236 1.46 12.24 14.88
C LYS A 236 2.60 12.32 15.91
N SER A 237 2.40 11.72 17.10
CA SER A 237 3.43 11.64 18.14
C SER A 237 4.66 10.85 17.67
N LEU A 238 4.48 9.70 17.04
CA LEU A 238 5.58 8.86 16.56
C LEU A 238 6.46 9.57 15.53
N TYR A 239 5.84 10.24 14.56
CA TYR A 239 6.55 10.98 13.50
C TYR A 239 7.16 12.31 13.98
N ALA A 240 6.63 12.91 15.04
CA ALA A 240 7.24 14.10 15.67
C ALA A 240 8.50 13.77 16.48
N ASN A 241 8.63 12.51 16.91
CA ASN A 241 9.78 12.00 17.66
C ASN A 241 10.84 11.41 16.72
N ASN A 242 11.81 10.65 17.25
CA ASN A 242 12.98 10.16 16.50
C ASN A 242 12.68 9.07 15.44
N TRP A 243 11.42 8.76 15.09
CA TRP A 243 11.11 7.75 14.08
C TRP A 243 11.75 8.04 12.70
N PRO A 244 11.69 9.29 12.16
CA PRO A 244 12.34 9.60 10.90
C PRO A 244 13.87 9.39 10.98
N ALA A 245 14.50 9.85 12.04
CA ALA A 245 15.94 9.68 12.27
C ALA A 245 16.32 8.19 12.33
N LEU A 246 15.57 7.38 13.06
CA LEU A 246 15.79 5.94 13.18
C LEU A 246 15.69 5.26 11.81
N SER A 247 14.69 5.64 11.02
CA SER A 247 14.48 5.12 9.67
C SER A 247 15.62 5.50 8.71
N TYR A 248 16.19 6.70 8.85
CA TYR A 248 17.38 7.11 8.09
C TYR A 248 18.62 6.32 8.50
N GLN A 249 18.82 6.04 9.78
CA GLN A 249 19.93 5.20 10.23
C GLN A 249 19.84 3.82 9.58
N VAL A 250 18.67 3.18 9.60
CA VAL A 250 18.47 1.87 8.97
C VAL A 250 18.83 1.91 7.48
N LEU A 251 18.39 2.92 6.74
CA LEU A 251 18.73 3.05 5.33
C LEU A 251 20.24 3.24 5.11
N VAL A 252 20.86 4.14 5.87
CA VAL A 252 22.29 4.45 5.78
C VAL A 252 23.13 3.20 6.02
N GLU A 253 22.81 2.42 7.05
CA GLU A 253 23.50 1.17 7.36
C GLU A 253 23.34 0.11 6.26
N LEU A 254 22.14 0.02 5.65
CA LEU A 254 21.89 -0.93 4.57
C LEU A 254 22.61 -0.56 3.27
N CYS A 255 22.73 0.74 2.98
CA CYS A 255 23.47 1.26 1.83
C CYS A 255 24.99 1.21 2.04
N GLY A 256 25.47 1.50 3.25
CA GLY A 256 26.89 1.63 3.56
C GLY A 256 27.58 2.65 2.64
N TYR A 257 28.75 2.26 2.12
CA TYR A 257 29.55 3.07 1.17
C TYR A 257 29.28 2.73 -0.30
N SER A 258 28.24 1.94 -0.61
CA SER A 258 27.97 1.51 -1.99
C SER A 258 27.15 2.55 -2.76
N ASP A 259 27.79 3.17 -3.75
CA ASP A 259 27.14 4.14 -4.66
C ASP A 259 25.97 3.53 -5.44
N GLU A 260 26.11 2.26 -5.83
CA GLU A 260 25.04 1.51 -6.47
C GLU A 260 23.81 1.40 -5.55
N LYS A 261 24.00 0.98 -4.29
CA LYS A 261 22.89 0.89 -3.34
C LYS A 261 22.23 2.23 -3.08
N TRP A 262 23.01 3.31 -2.98
CA TRP A 262 22.47 4.66 -2.82
C TRP A 262 21.64 5.11 -4.02
N LYS A 263 22.11 4.81 -5.25
CA LYS A 263 21.35 5.09 -6.48
C LYS A 263 20.04 4.29 -6.53
N GLU A 264 20.09 3.00 -6.21
CA GLU A 264 18.90 2.15 -6.17
C GLU A 264 17.91 2.55 -5.08
N ALA A 265 18.40 3.03 -3.94
CA ALA A 265 17.59 3.60 -2.87
C ALA A 265 16.88 4.88 -3.33
N GLU A 266 17.58 5.77 -4.05
CA GLU A 266 16.97 6.96 -4.66
C GLU A 266 15.85 6.59 -5.64
N GLU A 267 16.10 5.64 -6.55
CA GLU A 267 15.12 5.17 -7.52
C GLU A 267 13.89 4.57 -6.84
N ALA A 268 14.09 3.76 -5.79
CA ALA A 268 13.02 3.19 -4.98
C ALA A 268 12.21 4.27 -4.24
N ALA A 269 12.87 5.32 -3.73
CA ALA A 269 12.19 6.45 -3.09
C ALA A 269 11.31 7.22 -4.08
N VAL A 270 11.84 7.50 -5.28
CA VAL A 270 11.11 8.16 -6.37
C VAL A 270 9.90 7.32 -6.81
N GLY A 271 10.10 6.02 -7.02
CA GLY A 271 9.02 5.10 -7.40
C GLY A 271 7.93 5.03 -6.33
N ALA A 272 8.31 4.95 -5.05
CA ALA A 272 7.36 4.85 -3.94
C ALA A 272 6.49 6.10 -3.81
N LEU A 273 7.07 7.29 -4.02
CA LEU A 273 6.33 8.56 -4.00
C LEU A 273 5.43 8.73 -5.23
N LYS A 274 5.86 8.30 -6.42
CA LYS A 274 5.00 8.29 -7.61
C LYS A 274 3.79 7.38 -7.40
N ALA A 275 4.01 6.18 -6.87
CA ALA A 275 2.94 5.26 -6.52
C ALA A 275 2.00 5.86 -5.46
N ARG A 276 2.54 6.58 -4.46
CA ARG A 276 1.73 7.26 -3.42
C ARG A 276 0.86 8.37 -4.00
N ILE A 277 1.39 9.15 -4.95
CA ILE A 277 0.61 10.18 -5.65
C ILE A 277 -0.54 9.53 -6.43
N ALA A 278 -0.26 8.47 -7.20
CA ALA A 278 -1.31 7.75 -7.94
C ALA A 278 -2.39 7.15 -7.02
N LEU A 279 -1.99 6.62 -5.86
CA LEU A 279 -2.93 6.18 -4.83
C LEU A 279 -3.84 7.33 -4.39
N TRP A 280 -3.27 8.50 -4.10
CA TRP A 280 -4.02 9.67 -3.63
C TRP A 280 -4.92 10.26 -4.71
N ASP A 281 -4.48 10.28 -5.97
CA ASP A 281 -5.29 10.68 -7.11
C ASP A 281 -6.54 9.78 -7.20
N ALA A 282 -6.35 8.46 -7.12
CA ALA A 282 -7.44 7.49 -7.15
C ALA A 282 -8.34 7.57 -5.90
N THR A 283 -7.78 7.79 -4.69
CA THR A 283 -8.58 7.99 -3.49
C THR A 283 -9.44 9.25 -3.61
N HIS A 284 -8.87 10.36 -4.07
CA HIS A 284 -9.63 11.58 -4.31
C HIS A 284 -10.81 11.33 -5.25
N ASP A 285 -10.57 10.65 -6.37
CA ASP A 285 -11.62 10.37 -7.35
C ASP A 285 -12.71 9.46 -6.74
N TYR A 286 -12.34 8.48 -5.90
CA TYR A 286 -13.29 7.66 -5.15
C TYR A 286 -14.15 8.47 -4.17
N LEU A 287 -13.56 9.48 -3.51
CA LEU A 287 -14.29 10.39 -2.61
C LEU A 287 -15.27 11.30 -3.37
N VAL A 288 -14.84 11.86 -4.50
CA VAL A 288 -15.63 12.85 -5.26
C VAL A 288 -16.74 12.21 -6.07
N PHE A 289 -16.43 11.17 -6.84
CA PHE A 289 -17.40 10.61 -7.78
C PHE A 289 -18.37 9.62 -7.12
N ARG A 290 -18.13 9.22 -5.86
CA ARG A 290 -18.97 8.31 -5.05
C ARG A 290 -19.28 6.98 -5.74
N ARG A 291 -18.59 6.65 -6.84
CA ARG A 291 -18.71 5.39 -7.55
C ARG A 291 -17.59 4.48 -7.07
N PRO A 292 -17.90 3.25 -6.63
CA PRO A 292 -16.93 2.18 -6.72
C PRO A 292 -16.44 2.17 -8.16
N ILE A 293 -15.12 2.16 -8.35
CA ILE A 293 -14.50 2.13 -9.70
C ILE A 293 -15.01 0.90 -10.51
N LEU A 294 -15.75 -0.02 -9.88
CA LEU A 294 -16.35 -1.21 -10.47
C LEU A 294 -17.87 -1.43 -10.21
N GLU A 295 -18.67 -0.42 -9.84
CA GLU A 295 -20.13 -0.63 -9.74
C GLU A 295 -20.93 -0.25 -10.99
N ARG A 296 -21.71 -1.24 -11.42
CA ARG A 296 -22.60 -1.28 -12.58
C ARG A 296 -23.60 -0.13 -12.59
N SER A 297 -23.79 0.49 -13.76
CA SER A 297 -25.10 1.00 -14.15
C SER A 297 -26.07 -0.19 -14.22
N LYS A 298 -27.23 -0.11 -13.55
CA LYS A 298 -28.26 -1.18 -13.57
C LYS A 298 -28.87 -1.43 -14.96
N THR A 299 -28.45 -0.69 -15.99
CA THR A 299 -29.09 -0.65 -17.30
C THR A 299 -28.23 -1.14 -18.46
N GLU A 300 -26.98 -1.55 -18.24
CA GLU A 300 -26.07 -1.92 -19.34
C GLU A 300 -25.90 -3.44 -19.44
N THR A 301 -26.24 -3.99 -20.61
CA THR A 301 -26.10 -5.40 -20.99
C THR A 301 -24.62 -5.79 -21.09
N ALA A 302 -24.33 -7.06 -20.76
CA ALA A 302 -22.97 -7.58 -20.58
C ALA A 302 -22.04 -7.42 -21.81
N SER A 303 -22.57 -7.36 -23.04
CA SER A 303 -21.77 -7.21 -24.26
C SER A 303 -21.21 -5.79 -24.46
N VAL A 304 -21.97 -4.75 -24.09
CA VAL A 304 -21.54 -3.34 -24.19
C VAL A 304 -20.42 -3.04 -23.17
N ILE A 305 -20.40 -3.80 -22.08
CA ILE A 305 -19.38 -3.73 -21.03
C ILE A 305 -18.09 -4.42 -21.45
N GLU A 306 -18.13 -5.57 -22.15
CA GLU A 306 -16.91 -6.20 -22.67
C GLU A 306 -16.18 -5.28 -23.65
N ASP A 307 -16.92 -4.58 -24.52
CA ASP A 307 -16.34 -3.63 -25.47
C ASP A 307 -15.77 -2.38 -24.80
N ARG A 308 -16.44 -1.81 -23.78
CA ARG A 308 -15.92 -0.65 -23.04
C ARG A 308 -14.84 -0.98 -22.02
N VAL A 309 -14.85 -2.19 -21.45
CA VAL A 309 -13.73 -2.71 -20.66
C VAL A 309 -12.56 -2.89 -21.61
N LEU A 310 -12.72 -3.48 -22.79
CA LEU A 310 -11.65 -3.57 -23.77
C LEU A 310 -11.18 -2.21 -24.29
N GLU A 311 -12.05 -1.20 -24.46
CA GLU A 311 -11.68 0.15 -24.88
C GLU A 311 -11.07 1.00 -23.76
N GLY A 312 -11.53 0.87 -22.51
CA GLY A 312 -10.91 1.50 -21.33
C GLY A 312 -9.59 0.82 -20.93
N LEU A 313 -9.45 -0.47 -21.23
CA LEU A 313 -8.20 -1.23 -21.15
C LEU A 313 -7.23 -0.93 -22.30
N ARG A 314 -7.67 -0.22 -23.35
CA ARG A 314 -6.77 0.34 -24.37
C ARG A 314 -6.00 1.57 -23.89
N PHE A 315 -6.23 2.06 -22.66
CA PHE A 315 -5.23 2.85 -21.92
C PHE A 315 -4.33 1.94 -21.03
N ASP A 316 -3.56 1.12 -21.74
CA ASP A 316 -2.12 0.88 -21.52
C ASP A 316 -1.62 0.33 -20.16
N SER A 317 -2.40 -0.47 -19.40
CA SER A 317 -1.89 -1.01 -18.12
C SER A 317 -2.19 -2.46 -17.73
N HIS A 318 -3.06 -3.21 -18.43
CA HIS A 318 -3.26 -4.63 -18.09
C HIS A 318 -2.29 -5.59 -18.79
N VAL A 319 -1.79 -5.25 -19.97
CA VAL A 319 -0.64 -5.97 -20.57
C VAL A 319 0.64 -5.72 -19.77
N ARG A 320 0.72 -4.61 -19.03
CA ARG A 320 1.83 -4.36 -18.09
C ARG A 320 1.74 -5.17 -16.81
N TYR A 321 0.54 -5.53 -16.34
CA TYR A 321 0.40 -6.24 -15.05
C TYR A 321 1.02 -7.64 -15.09
N ALA A 322 0.94 -8.35 -16.23
CA ALA A 322 1.63 -9.64 -16.41
C ALA A 322 3.13 -9.47 -16.70
N SER A 323 3.53 -8.44 -17.46
CA SER A 323 4.93 -8.18 -17.80
C SER A 323 5.75 -7.59 -16.63
N LEU A 324 5.10 -6.98 -15.63
CA LEU A 324 5.74 -6.41 -14.44
C LEU A 324 6.25 -7.46 -13.44
N PHE A 325 5.79 -8.72 -13.53
CA PHE A 325 6.23 -9.81 -12.65
C PHE A 325 7.33 -10.71 -13.24
N GLY A 326 7.92 -10.33 -14.38
CA GLY A 326 9.22 -10.84 -14.83
C GLY A 326 9.32 -12.36 -15.06
N ARG A 327 8.20 -13.07 -15.27
CA ARG A 327 8.21 -14.48 -15.67
C ARG A 327 7.59 -14.66 -17.06
N PRO A 328 8.20 -15.47 -17.95
CA PRO A 328 7.53 -15.89 -19.18
C PRO A 328 6.22 -16.59 -18.81
N ALA A 329 5.17 -16.34 -19.60
CA ALA A 329 3.79 -16.80 -19.34
C ALA A 329 3.64 -18.34 -19.24
N GLU A 330 4.70 -19.09 -19.52
CA GLU A 330 4.74 -20.55 -19.59
C GLU A 330 4.81 -21.23 -18.21
N GLU A 331 5.13 -20.51 -17.12
CA GLU A 331 5.29 -21.09 -15.76
C GLU A 331 4.07 -20.96 -14.83
N ILE A 332 2.98 -20.31 -15.24
CA ILE A 332 1.76 -20.26 -14.40
C ILE A 332 1.08 -21.63 -14.48
N SER A 333 1.40 -22.50 -13.50
CA SER A 333 0.80 -23.83 -13.39
C SER A 333 -0.73 -23.76 -13.43
N THR A 334 -1.33 -24.50 -14.35
CA THR A 334 -2.77 -24.71 -14.49
C THR A 334 -3.44 -25.21 -13.20
N SER A 335 -2.66 -25.80 -12.28
CA SER A 335 -3.13 -26.22 -10.95
C SER A 335 -3.43 -25.07 -9.98
N MET A 336 -2.88 -23.87 -10.22
CA MET A 336 -3.09 -22.69 -9.39
C MET A 336 -4.39 -21.96 -9.79
N LEU A 337 -4.65 -21.90 -11.10
CA LEU A 337 -5.86 -21.30 -11.67
C LEU A 337 -7.14 -22.09 -11.39
N SER A 338 -7.04 -23.41 -11.18
CA SER A 338 -8.20 -24.27 -10.87
C SER A 338 -8.78 -24.05 -9.47
N ARG A 339 -8.13 -23.25 -8.61
CA ARG A 339 -8.60 -22.93 -7.24
C ARG A 339 -9.37 -21.62 -7.15
N ILE A 340 -9.39 -20.82 -8.22
CA ILE A 340 -10.11 -19.55 -8.30
C ILE A 340 -11.51 -19.82 -8.88
N ARG A 341 -12.58 -19.64 -8.09
CA ARG A 341 -13.95 -19.76 -8.61
C ARG A 341 -14.28 -18.54 -9.48
N MET A 342 -14.17 -18.70 -10.79
CA MET A 342 -14.60 -17.71 -11.79
C MET A 342 -15.78 -18.25 -12.62
N PRO A 343 -16.68 -17.39 -13.14
CA PRO A 343 -17.71 -17.81 -14.08
C PRO A 343 -17.12 -18.45 -15.34
N GLU A 344 -17.74 -19.51 -15.86
CA GLU A 344 -17.21 -20.34 -16.95
C GLU A 344 -16.92 -19.57 -18.27
N ALA A 345 -17.64 -18.47 -18.50
CA ALA A 345 -17.37 -17.55 -19.61
C ALA A 345 -16.01 -16.84 -19.49
N ALA A 346 -15.63 -16.42 -18.27
CA ALA A 346 -14.33 -15.81 -18.00
C ALA A 346 -13.18 -16.81 -18.18
N TRP A 347 -13.42 -18.10 -17.88
CA TRP A 347 -12.47 -19.18 -18.12
C TRP A 347 -12.17 -19.39 -19.60
N LYS A 348 -13.20 -19.37 -20.46
CA LYS A 348 -13.03 -19.51 -21.91
C LYS A 348 -12.30 -18.33 -22.54
N SER A 349 -12.54 -17.11 -22.04
CA SER A 349 -11.87 -15.90 -22.52
C SER A 349 -10.38 -15.88 -22.14
N LEU A 350 -10.06 -16.25 -20.89
CA LEU A 350 -8.68 -16.36 -20.39
C LEU A 350 -7.87 -17.45 -21.13
N LYS A 351 -8.49 -18.59 -21.46
CA LYS A 351 -7.81 -19.65 -22.25
C LYS A 351 -7.49 -19.22 -23.68
N ARG A 352 -8.32 -18.39 -24.30
CA ARG A 352 -8.10 -17.88 -25.66
C ARG A 352 -6.94 -16.90 -25.72
N SER A 353 -6.77 -16.04 -24.71
CA SER A 353 -5.67 -15.07 -24.66
C SER A 353 -4.31 -15.69 -24.31
N LEU A 354 -4.30 -16.88 -23.71
CA LEU A 354 -3.09 -17.63 -23.36
C LEU A 354 -2.63 -18.65 -24.42
N SER A 355 -3.39 -18.83 -25.51
CA SER A 355 -3.04 -19.78 -26.57
C SER A 355 -2.13 -19.12 -27.62
N PRO A 356 -0.94 -19.67 -27.95
CA PRO A 356 0.04 -19.01 -28.82
C PRO A 356 -0.37 -18.84 -30.29
N ASN A 357 -1.48 -19.43 -30.75
CA ASN A 357 -1.85 -19.52 -32.16
C ASN A 357 -3.19 -18.82 -32.50
N ALA A 358 -3.33 -17.55 -32.13
CA ALA A 358 -4.39 -16.69 -32.68
C ALA A 358 -3.79 -15.51 -33.49
N GLY A 359 -2.83 -15.80 -34.36
CA GLY A 359 -2.40 -14.89 -35.42
C GLY A 359 -3.40 -14.91 -36.58
N GLY A 360 -4.45 -14.10 -36.49
CA GLY A 360 -5.31 -13.78 -37.63
C GLY A 360 -4.79 -12.54 -38.34
N ASN A 361 -4.29 -12.69 -39.57
CA ASN A 361 -3.92 -11.58 -40.45
C ASN A 361 -5.09 -10.58 -40.61
N PRO A 362 -4.85 -9.25 -40.62
CA PRO A 362 -5.90 -8.28 -40.90
C PRO A 362 -6.32 -8.36 -42.38
N PRO A 363 -7.59 -8.08 -42.72
CA PRO A 363 -8.06 -8.18 -44.10
C PRO A 363 -7.45 -7.07 -44.96
N ALA A 364 -6.92 -7.46 -46.10
CA ALA A 364 -6.39 -6.57 -47.12
C ALA A 364 -7.49 -5.63 -47.66
N ARG A 365 -7.29 -4.31 -47.53
CA ARG A 365 -8.03 -3.29 -48.26
C ARG A 365 -7.80 -3.50 -49.77
N ARG A 366 -8.80 -3.97 -50.50
CA ARG A 366 -8.83 -3.83 -51.97
C ARG A 366 -9.23 -2.40 -52.32
N LEU A 367 -8.30 -1.66 -52.90
CA LEU A 367 -8.57 -0.47 -53.70
C LEU A 367 -9.36 -0.90 -54.94
N ARG A 368 -10.50 -0.25 -55.17
CA ARG A 368 -11.19 -0.28 -56.48
C ARG A 368 -10.50 0.74 -57.38
N THR A 369 -9.95 0.27 -58.49
CA THR A 369 -9.75 1.07 -59.71
C THR A 369 -10.10 0.20 -60.90
N SER A 370 -10.97 0.76 -61.76
CA SER A 370 -11.44 0.33 -63.09
C SER A 370 -12.02 -1.07 -63.20
#